data_AF-A0AAI8VJ53-F1
#
_entry.id   AF-A0AAI8VJ53-F1
#
_cell.length_a   1.000
_cell.length_b   1.000
_cell.length_c   1.000
_cell.angle_alpha   90.00
_cell.angle_beta   90.00
_cell.angle_gamma   90.00
#
_symmetry.space_group_name_H-M   'P 1'
#
loop_
_entity.id
_entity.type
_entity.pdbx_description
1 polymer ?
#
loop_
_entity_poly.entity_id
_entity_poly.type
_entity_poly.pdbx_seq_one_letter_code
_entity_poly.pdbx_strand_id
1 'polypeptide(L)'
;MNVFLKTPNGAFFEGVVWPDVTMFPDWYHPNATAFWIEQFVDNFDPESGIDIDGIWIDINEPASMCKFPCEDPLAEARRLGMPPEPPPLREPPRSLPNFTTSSPNPDSVFESQAQWLVQLLEVSQNYQRQHKLGTRGPTYPEADNHLLHPPYNISNGGPSGQLSDLTVPTNVRHANGLLEYDIHNLYGMMMSMATHQAMLHRRPLLRPFIITRSTFAGVGRYVQKWLGDNASRWDHYRSSIAGMLGFAAIFQIPMVGSDVCGFELTPTPELCAHWTTLGAFIPFFRNHAHDEAPPQEFYLWPLVTSAAKHAISLRYRLLDYLYRALYAQSLDSTPAINPMWYLYPSDPNTFAIDLMTDENATDVHIYLPDDVFYDLETGEAVRGRGEYVHLRCVPFDRIPLHVRGGCVVPMRVESANTTTELRKKAFELLVAPGLDRTAAGMLYVDDGVSLTGSGDRLGLRFRYDGDAVGISPMEKFHADEEGLPDRMEKAGIRIARTTIMGQEVKGGLSGDHLRQ
;
A
#
# COMPACT_ATOMS: atom_id res chain seq x y z
N MET A 1 -6.47 -19.96 24.78
CA MET A 1 -7.08 -18.90 25.61
C MET A 1 -8.50 -18.62 25.11
N ASN A 2 -9.46 -18.26 25.97
CA ASN A 2 -10.86 -17.97 25.57
C ASN A 2 -11.02 -16.50 25.14
N VAL A 3 -10.45 -16.13 23.98
CA VAL A 3 -10.32 -14.72 23.52
C VAL A 3 -11.21 -14.38 22.33
N PHE A 4 -12.22 -15.21 22.03
CA PHE A 4 -13.07 -15.04 20.86
C PHE A 4 -14.41 -14.40 21.21
N LEU A 5 -15.02 -13.73 20.23
CA LEU A 5 -16.35 -13.15 20.33
C LEU A 5 -17.40 -14.21 20.69
N LYS A 6 -18.38 -13.78 21.49
CA LYS A 6 -19.48 -14.64 21.95
C LYS A 6 -20.82 -14.02 21.63
N THR A 7 -21.76 -14.88 21.28
CA THR A 7 -23.17 -14.49 21.13
C THR A 7 -23.77 -14.15 22.50
N PRO A 8 -24.93 -13.46 22.55
CA PRO A 8 -25.58 -13.09 23.82
C PRO A 8 -25.89 -14.26 24.78
N ASN A 9 -25.97 -15.50 24.28
CA ASN A 9 -26.21 -16.69 25.09
C ASN A 9 -24.91 -17.29 25.70
N GLY A 10 -23.74 -16.70 25.40
CA GLY A 10 -22.43 -17.12 25.91
C GLY A 10 -21.68 -18.14 25.06
N ALA A 11 -22.28 -18.67 23.99
CA ALA A 11 -21.58 -19.49 22.99
C ALA A 11 -20.68 -18.62 22.11
N PHE A 12 -19.64 -19.21 21.51
CA PHE A 12 -18.81 -18.52 20.53
C PHE A 12 -19.65 -18.05 19.34
N PHE A 13 -19.33 -16.87 18.81
CA PHE A 13 -19.85 -16.49 17.52
C PHE A 13 -19.10 -17.26 16.43
N GLU A 14 -19.85 -17.96 15.59
CA GLU A 14 -19.35 -18.77 14.48
C GLU A 14 -19.83 -18.13 13.17
N GLY A 15 -18.88 -17.69 12.35
CA GLY A 15 -19.11 -17.23 10.98
C GLY A 15 -18.49 -18.18 9.97
N VAL A 16 -18.44 -17.78 8.70
CA VAL A 16 -17.83 -18.57 7.63
C VAL A 16 -16.83 -17.70 6.89
N VAL A 17 -15.60 -18.17 6.74
CA VAL A 17 -14.56 -17.52 5.91
C VAL A 17 -13.77 -18.64 5.21
N TRP A 18 -12.63 -18.32 4.60
CA TRP A 18 -11.79 -19.22 3.81
C TRP A 18 -11.53 -20.60 4.40
N PRO A 19 -11.22 -20.78 5.71
CA PRO A 19 -10.85 -22.10 6.21
C PRO A 19 -12.05 -22.97 6.63
N ASP A 20 -13.31 -22.56 6.39
CA ASP A 20 -14.60 -23.14 6.89
C ASP A 20 -15.22 -22.25 8.01
N VAL A 21 -16.01 -22.84 8.91
CA VAL A 21 -16.57 -22.19 10.09
C VAL A 21 -15.45 -21.65 10.99
N THR A 22 -15.57 -20.37 11.36
CA THR A 22 -14.51 -19.62 12.04
C THR A 22 -15.02 -18.83 13.22
N MET A 23 -14.15 -18.70 14.22
CA MET A 23 -14.33 -17.81 15.37
C MET A 23 -13.50 -16.54 15.18
N PHE A 24 -13.97 -15.44 15.74
CA PHE A 24 -13.40 -14.10 15.56
C PHE A 24 -12.75 -13.64 16.86
N PRO A 25 -11.46 -13.25 16.87
CA PRO A 25 -10.83 -12.68 18.06
C PRO A 25 -11.59 -11.46 18.57
N ASP A 26 -11.87 -11.43 19.87
CA ASP A 26 -12.37 -10.25 20.54
C ASP A 26 -11.20 -9.34 20.91
N TRP A 27 -10.90 -8.35 20.08
CA TRP A 27 -9.78 -7.43 20.32
C TRP A 27 -9.90 -6.57 21.58
N TYR A 28 -11.06 -6.57 22.24
CA TYR A 28 -11.28 -5.91 23.52
C TYR A 28 -11.12 -6.86 24.72
N HIS A 29 -10.86 -8.15 24.48
CA HIS A 29 -10.47 -9.08 25.52
C HIS A 29 -9.02 -8.79 25.97
N PRO A 30 -8.72 -8.74 27.29
CA PRO A 30 -7.40 -8.33 27.80
C PRO A 30 -6.23 -9.20 27.31
N ASN A 31 -6.50 -10.44 26.92
CA ASN A 31 -5.50 -11.38 26.41
C ASN A 31 -5.46 -11.51 24.88
N ALA A 32 -6.25 -10.75 24.12
CA ALA A 32 -6.33 -10.92 22.67
C ALA A 32 -5.01 -10.59 21.96
N THR A 33 -4.36 -9.48 22.35
CA THR A 33 -3.06 -9.12 21.77
C THR A 33 -1.96 -10.11 22.14
N ALA A 34 -1.94 -10.61 23.38
CA ALA A 34 -0.98 -11.62 23.81
C ALA A 34 -1.16 -12.92 23.01
N PHE A 35 -2.41 -13.37 22.83
CA PHE A 35 -2.74 -14.50 21.98
C PHE A 35 -2.25 -14.27 20.54
N TRP A 36 -2.47 -13.09 19.97
CA TRP A 36 -2.05 -12.78 18.61
C TRP A 36 -0.52 -12.74 18.45
N ILE A 37 0.20 -12.22 19.44
CA ILE A 37 1.67 -12.27 19.48
C ILE A 37 2.16 -13.72 19.52
N GLU A 38 1.55 -14.57 20.35
CA GLU A 38 1.88 -16.00 20.41
C GLU A 38 1.68 -16.68 19.05
N GLN A 39 0.59 -16.39 18.33
CA GLN A 39 0.40 -16.92 16.97
C GLN A 39 1.51 -16.47 16.01
N PHE A 40 2.01 -15.24 16.13
CA PHE A 40 3.12 -14.76 15.29
C PHE A 40 4.45 -15.41 15.66
N VAL A 41 4.72 -15.61 16.95
CA VAL A 41 5.92 -16.30 17.42
C VAL A 41 5.91 -17.75 16.93
N ASP A 42 4.79 -18.46 17.05
CA ASP A 42 4.76 -19.88 16.70
C ASP A 42 4.86 -20.13 15.19
N ASN A 43 4.31 -19.24 14.36
CA ASN A 43 4.19 -19.47 12.91
C ASN A 43 5.21 -18.69 12.06
N PHE A 44 5.71 -17.55 12.56
CA PHE A 44 6.58 -16.63 11.81
C PHE A 44 7.93 -16.40 12.49
N ASP A 45 8.36 -17.30 13.37
CA ASP A 45 9.73 -17.34 13.89
C ASP A 45 10.75 -17.55 12.75
N PRO A 46 11.89 -16.83 12.73
CA PRO A 46 12.89 -16.97 11.67
C PRO A 46 13.64 -18.32 11.68
N GLU A 47 13.68 -19.04 12.80
CA GLU A 47 14.36 -20.33 12.93
C GLU A 47 13.41 -21.50 12.73
N SER A 48 12.19 -21.44 13.30
CA SER A 48 11.23 -22.55 13.28
C SER A 48 10.01 -22.35 12.38
N GLY A 49 9.76 -21.14 11.89
CA GLY A 49 8.59 -20.77 11.08
C GLY A 49 8.95 -20.15 9.73
N ILE A 50 8.03 -19.35 9.18
CA ILE A 50 8.27 -18.60 7.93
C ILE A 50 8.81 -17.20 8.26
N ASP A 51 10.03 -16.89 7.82
CA ASP A 51 10.63 -15.57 8.01
C ASP A 51 10.01 -14.51 7.09
N ILE A 52 9.03 -13.76 7.60
CA ILE A 52 8.31 -12.73 6.83
C ILE A 52 8.84 -11.31 7.08
N ASP A 53 9.02 -10.52 6.02
CA ASP A 53 9.41 -9.11 6.18
C ASP A 53 8.24 -8.19 6.56
N GLY A 54 7.03 -8.57 6.15
CA GLY A 54 5.78 -7.85 6.38
C GLY A 54 4.59 -8.77 6.30
N ILE A 55 3.42 -8.26 6.68
CA ILE A 55 2.18 -9.03 6.79
C ILE A 55 1.03 -8.27 6.11
N TRP A 56 0.14 -9.02 5.48
CA TRP A 56 -1.10 -8.50 4.92
C TRP A 56 -2.27 -9.06 5.73
N ILE A 57 -2.97 -8.19 6.46
CA ILE A 57 -4.18 -8.54 7.22
C ILE A 57 -5.42 -8.13 6.42
N ASP A 58 -6.26 -9.11 6.12
CA ASP A 58 -7.42 -8.98 5.25
C ASP A 58 -8.67 -9.56 5.93
N ILE A 59 -9.86 -9.33 5.35
CA ILE A 59 -11.13 -9.85 5.86
C ILE A 59 -11.48 -9.29 7.26
N ASN A 60 -10.89 -8.14 7.61
CA ASN A 60 -10.88 -7.61 8.97
C ASN A 60 -11.86 -6.46 9.22
N GLU A 61 -12.95 -6.40 8.47
CA GLU A 61 -14.08 -5.50 8.75
C GLU A 61 -14.71 -5.70 10.13
N PRO A 62 -14.99 -6.91 10.66
CA PRO A 62 -14.68 -8.29 10.20
C PRO A 62 -15.70 -8.88 9.22
N ALA A 63 -15.26 -9.43 8.09
CA ALA A 63 -16.21 -10.05 7.15
C ALA A 63 -16.51 -11.50 7.51
N SER A 64 -17.76 -11.90 7.28
CA SER A 64 -18.25 -13.28 7.35
C SER A 64 -19.09 -13.55 6.12
N MET A 65 -18.81 -14.65 5.42
CA MET A 65 -19.58 -15.09 4.25
C MET A 65 -20.94 -15.68 4.64
N CYS A 66 -21.18 -15.88 5.94
CA CYS A 66 -22.46 -16.39 6.42
C CYS A 66 -23.51 -15.27 6.43
N LYS A 67 -24.56 -15.43 5.62
CA LYS A 67 -25.63 -14.44 5.50
C LYS A 67 -26.41 -14.30 6.80
N PHE A 68 -26.73 -13.06 7.19
CA PHE A 68 -27.52 -12.79 8.38
C PHE A 68 -29.02 -13.11 8.14
N PRO A 69 -29.72 -13.74 9.11
CA PRO A 69 -29.17 -14.39 10.30
C PRO A 69 -28.39 -15.66 9.96
N CYS A 70 -27.17 -15.78 10.50
CA CYS A 70 -26.32 -16.96 10.29
C CYS A 70 -26.79 -18.13 11.16
N GLU A 71 -27.84 -18.83 10.73
CA GLU A 71 -28.49 -19.89 11.51
C GLU A 71 -27.71 -21.21 11.50
N ASP A 72 -27.09 -21.57 10.38
CA ASP A 72 -26.28 -22.79 10.22
C ASP A 72 -24.99 -22.47 9.45
N PRO A 73 -23.94 -21.99 10.16
CA PRO A 73 -22.66 -21.66 9.55
C PRO A 73 -22.06 -22.86 8.79
N LEU A 74 -22.28 -24.08 9.29
CA LEU A 74 -21.71 -25.27 8.69
C LEU A 74 -22.40 -25.65 7.37
N ALA A 75 -23.73 -25.55 7.31
CA ALA A 75 -24.45 -25.72 6.05
C ALA A 75 -24.05 -24.64 5.03
N GLU A 76 -23.85 -23.41 5.48
CA GLU A 76 -23.44 -22.31 4.61
C GLU A 76 -22.00 -22.49 4.09
N ALA A 77 -21.06 -22.90 4.93
CA ALA A 77 -19.70 -23.23 4.51
C ALA A 77 -19.68 -24.33 3.44
N ARG A 78 -20.48 -25.40 3.63
CA ARG A 78 -20.65 -26.44 2.59
C ARG A 78 -21.26 -25.90 1.30
N ARG A 79 -22.26 -25.01 1.41
CA ARG A 79 -22.91 -24.38 0.26
C ARG A 79 -21.92 -23.52 -0.55
N LEU A 80 -20.99 -22.88 0.14
CA LEU A 80 -19.93 -22.05 -0.44
C LEU A 80 -18.71 -22.84 -0.89
N GLY A 81 -18.62 -24.13 -0.56
CA GLY A 81 -17.45 -24.96 -0.87
C GLY A 81 -16.22 -24.57 -0.06
N MET A 82 -16.39 -24.20 1.22
CA MET A 82 -15.30 -23.88 2.13
C MET A 82 -14.83 -25.13 2.91
N PRO A 83 -13.51 -25.32 3.12
CA PRO A 83 -12.44 -24.55 2.49
C PRO A 83 -12.35 -24.83 0.97
N PRO A 84 -11.94 -23.84 0.16
CA PRO A 84 -11.81 -24.04 -1.28
C PRO A 84 -10.78 -25.14 -1.58
N GLU A 85 -10.98 -25.85 -2.70
CA GLU A 85 -10.00 -26.85 -3.14
C GLU A 85 -8.65 -26.17 -3.44
N PRO A 86 -7.52 -26.67 -2.92
CA PRO A 86 -6.21 -26.11 -3.23
C PRO A 86 -5.95 -26.13 -4.75
N PRO A 87 -5.40 -25.06 -5.33
CA PRO A 87 -5.05 -25.07 -6.74
C PRO A 87 -3.98 -26.14 -7.02
N PRO A 88 -3.93 -26.69 -8.25
CA PRO A 88 -2.85 -27.59 -8.64
C PRO A 88 -1.47 -26.95 -8.43
N LEU A 89 -0.50 -27.74 -7.99
CA LEU A 89 0.90 -27.28 -7.88
C LEU A 89 1.37 -26.79 -9.25
N ARG A 90 1.74 -25.50 -9.33
CA ARG A 90 2.26 -24.92 -10.57
C ARG A 90 3.67 -25.41 -10.81
N GLU A 91 3.94 -25.92 -12.02
CA GLU A 91 5.32 -26.14 -12.44
C GLU A 91 6.04 -24.78 -12.63
N PRO A 92 7.31 -24.65 -12.24
CA PRO A 92 8.05 -23.40 -12.42
C PRO A 92 8.02 -22.98 -13.90
N PRO A 93 7.55 -21.77 -14.24
CA PRO A 93 7.36 -21.35 -15.63
C PRO A 93 8.66 -21.21 -16.43
N ARG A 94 9.81 -21.29 -15.75
CA ARG A 94 11.16 -21.40 -16.32
C ARG A 94 12.11 -22.00 -15.30
N SER A 95 13.19 -22.65 -15.74
CA SER A 95 14.27 -23.00 -14.83
C SER A 95 14.88 -21.72 -14.26
N LEU A 96 15.06 -21.67 -12.93
CA LEU A 96 15.72 -20.56 -12.26
C LEU A 96 17.22 -20.89 -12.18
N PRO A 97 18.09 -20.20 -12.94
CA PRO A 97 19.52 -20.44 -12.84
C PRO A 97 20.00 -20.15 -11.41
N ASN A 98 20.77 -21.09 -10.84
CA ASN A 98 21.22 -21.15 -9.43
C ASN A 98 20.19 -21.60 -8.38
N PHE A 99 18.96 -21.93 -8.75
CA PHE A 99 18.13 -22.84 -7.95
C PHE A 99 18.46 -24.27 -8.40
N THR A 100 19.49 -24.87 -7.82
CA THR A 100 19.66 -26.31 -7.95
C THR A 100 18.48 -26.97 -7.23
N THR A 101 17.96 -28.07 -7.78
CA THR A 101 16.93 -28.93 -7.14
C THR A 101 17.41 -29.58 -5.83
N SER A 102 18.51 -29.09 -5.26
CA SER A 102 19.15 -29.49 -4.02
C SER A 102 19.11 -28.37 -2.96
N SER A 103 18.01 -27.62 -2.89
CA SER A 103 17.64 -27.01 -1.61
C SER A 103 17.33 -28.14 -0.60
N PRO A 104 17.53 -27.91 0.72
CA PRO A 104 17.30 -28.93 1.72
C PRO A 104 15.91 -29.52 1.53
N ASN A 105 15.84 -30.85 1.60
CA ASN A 105 14.73 -31.71 1.23
C ASN A 105 13.38 -30.98 1.07
N PRO A 106 12.77 -30.91 -0.13
CA PRO A 106 11.43 -30.34 -0.31
C PRO A 106 10.45 -30.93 0.70
N ASP A 107 10.64 -32.20 1.07
CA ASP A 107 9.80 -32.88 2.04
C ASP A 107 9.72 -32.16 3.41
N SER A 108 10.71 -31.39 3.88
CA SER A 108 10.60 -30.76 5.22
C SER A 108 9.79 -29.45 5.23
N VAL A 109 9.75 -28.72 4.11
CA VAL A 109 8.91 -27.51 3.96
C VAL A 109 7.53 -27.89 3.43
N PHE A 110 7.43 -28.94 2.62
CA PHE A 110 6.16 -29.51 2.19
C PHE A 110 5.50 -30.37 3.27
N GLU A 111 6.24 -31.01 4.18
CA GLU A 111 5.66 -31.68 5.35
C GLU A 111 4.92 -30.68 6.24
N SER A 112 5.45 -29.48 6.47
CA SER A 112 4.75 -28.50 7.31
C SER A 112 3.49 -27.93 6.65
N GLN A 113 3.50 -27.67 5.33
CA GLN A 113 2.30 -27.23 4.60
C GLN A 113 1.27 -28.35 4.43
N ALA A 114 1.70 -29.57 4.14
CA ALA A 114 0.83 -30.74 4.05
C ALA A 114 0.29 -31.14 5.44
N GLN A 115 1.09 -31.08 6.50
CA GLN A 115 0.64 -31.26 7.88
C GLN A 115 -0.34 -30.18 8.30
N TRP A 116 -0.12 -28.91 7.92
CA TRP A 116 -1.06 -27.83 8.18
C TRP A 116 -2.40 -28.04 7.44
N LEU A 117 -2.36 -28.42 6.16
CA LEU A 117 -3.57 -28.77 5.39
C LEU A 117 -4.28 -29.99 6.00
N VAL A 118 -3.54 -31.03 6.38
CA VAL A 118 -4.09 -32.21 7.06
C VAL A 118 -4.69 -31.81 8.41
N GLN A 119 -4.02 -30.97 9.19
CA GLN A 119 -4.51 -30.49 10.48
C GLN A 119 -5.75 -29.61 10.32
N LEU A 120 -5.81 -28.74 9.32
CA LEU A 120 -7.02 -27.96 8.99
C LEU A 120 -8.18 -28.87 8.58
N LEU A 121 -7.93 -29.84 7.70
CA LEU A 121 -8.93 -30.81 7.28
C LEU A 121 -9.39 -31.67 8.46
N GLU A 122 -8.49 -32.08 9.35
CA GLU A 122 -8.81 -32.82 10.57
C GLU A 122 -9.63 -31.97 11.56
N VAL A 123 -9.27 -30.69 11.75
CA VAL A 123 -10.00 -29.75 12.59
C VAL A 123 -11.41 -29.51 12.03
N SER A 124 -11.54 -29.23 10.74
CA SER A 124 -12.84 -29.09 10.06
C SER A 124 -13.66 -30.38 10.18
N GLN A 125 -13.07 -31.55 9.89
CA GLN A 125 -13.76 -32.83 10.03
C GLN A 125 -14.16 -33.16 11.48
N ASN A 126 -13.35 -32.76 12.47
CA ASN A 126 -13.66 -32.95 13.89
C ASN A 126 -14.77 -32.02 14.35
N TYR A 127 -14.75 -30.75 13.95
CA TYR A 127 -15.86 -29.81 14.17
C TYR A 127 -17.16 -30.35 13.54
N GLN A 128 -17.10 -30.78 12.28
CA GLN A 128 -18.22 -31.41 11.58
C GLN A 128 -18.76 -32.66 12.29
N ARG A 129 -17.89 -33.48 12.90
CA ARG A 129 -18.28 -34.67 13.68
C ARG A 129 -18.96 -34.28 15.00
N GLN A 130 -18.47 -33.25 15.68
CA GLN A 130 -19.04 -32.78 16.95
C GLN A 130 -20.41 -32.11 16.75
N HIS A 131 -20.63 -31.43 15.61
CA HIS A 131 -21.87 -30.72 15.29
C HIS A 131 -22.89 -31.53 14.45
N LYS A 132 -22.75 -32.88 14.37
CA LYS A 132 -23.76 -33.77 13.73
C LYS A 132 -25.11 -33.84 14.46
N LEU A 133 -25.23 -33.23 15.64
CA LEU A 133 -26.50 -32.98 16.31
C LEU A 133 -26.90 -31.52 16.02
N GLY A 134 -28.03 -31.34 15.32
CA GLY A 134 -28.54 -30.03 14.91
C GLY A 134 -28.40 -28.97 15.99
N THR A 135 -27.43 -28.08 15.80
CA THR A 135 -27.29 -26.90 16.65
C THR A 135 -28.34 -25.91 16.14
N ARG A 136 -29.28 -25.54 17.01
CA ARG A 136 -30.14 -24.39 16.75
C ARG A 136 -29.21 -23.20 16.56
N GLY A 137 -29.41 -22.45 15.47
CA GLY A 137 -28.66 -21.23 15.23
C GLY A 137 -28.68 -20.27 16.42
N PRO A 138 -27.80 -19.25 16.40
CA PRO A 138 -27.76 -18.25 17.45
C PRO A 138 -29.17 -17.70 17.72
N THR A 139 -29.59 -17.77 18.97
CA THR A 139 -30.85 -17.18 19.42
C THR A 139 -30.57 -15.77 19.92
N TYR A 140 -31.19 -14.79 19.26
CA TYR A 140 -31.02 -13.39 19.61
C TYR A 140 -32.15 -12.95 20.57
N PRO A 141 -31.83 -12.35 21.73
CA PRO A 141 -32.85 -11.86 22.64
C PRO A 141 -33.72 -10.79 21.99
N GLU A 142 -35.04 -10.85 22.20
CA GLU A 142 -36.00 -9.86 21.69
C GLU A 142 -35.67 -8.43 22.18
N ALA A 143 -35.11 -8.30 23.38
CA ALA A 143 -34.65 -7.02 23.93
C ALA A 143 -33.57 -6.33 23.07
N ASP A 144 -32.76 -7.11 22.35
CA ASP A 144 -31.67 -6.61 21.50
C ASP A 144 -32.13 -6.33 20.06
N ASN A 145 -33.42 -6.47 19.75
CA ASN A 145 -33.95 -6.30 18.39
C ASN A 145 -33.63 -4.93 17.79
N HIS A 146 -33.58 -3.87 18.61
CA HIS A 146 -33.22 -2.53 18.17
C HIS A 146 -31.74 -2.37 17.79
N LEU A 147 -30.85 -3.27 18.22
CA LEU A 147 -29.44 -3.30 17.83
C LEU A 147 -29.26 -4.00 16.49
N LEU A 148 -30.01 -5.09 16.27
CA LEU A 148 -30.01 -5.84 15.00
C LEU A 148 -30.77 -5.09 13.89
N HIS A 149 -31.85 -4.41 14.26
CA HIS A 149 -32.77 -3.70 13.39
C HIS A 149 -32.99 -2.28 13.92
N PRO A 150 -32.03 -1.37 13.73
CA PRO A 150 -32.16 0.00 14.21
C PRO A 150 -33.35 0.72 13.57
N PRO A 151 -34.00 1.65 14.29
CA PRO A 151 -35.18 2.36 13.78
C PRO A 151 -34.88 3.22 12.55
N TYR A 152 -33.61 3.60 12.36
CA TYR A 152 -33.12 4.26 11.17
C TYR A 152 -32.13 3.35 10.46
N ASN A 153 -32.47 2.92 9.25
CA ASN A 153 -31.59 2.11 8.44
C ASN A 153 -30.74 3.01 7.53
N ILE A 154 -29.41 2.81 7.57
CA ILE A 154 -28.48 3.47 6.66
C ILE A 154 -28.38 2.71 5.34
N SER A 155 -27.99 3.39 4.27
CA SER A 155 -27.63 2.73 3.01
C SER A 155 -26.24 2.10 3.13
N ASN A 156 -26.14 0.97 3.83
CA ASN A 156 -24.87 0.28 4.15
C ASN A 156 -24.33 -0.64 3.04
N GLY A 157 -25.11 -0.92 1.99
CA GLY A 157 -24.70 -1.83 0.90
C GLY A 157 -24.78 -3.33 1.25
N GLY A 158 -25.32 -3.70 2.41
CA GLY A 158 -25.57 -5.08 2.78
C GLY A 158 -26.66 -5.74 1.90
N PRO A 159 -26.59 -7.05 1.61
CA PRO A 159 -27.53 -7.71 0.69
C PRO A 159 -29.01 -7.63 1.11
N SER A 160 -29.29 -7.59 2.41
CA SER A 160 -30.63 -7.41 2.97
C SER A 160 -30.85 -6.00 3.53
N GLY A 161 -29.81 -5.16 3.49
CA GLY A 161 -29.78 -3.83 4.09
C GLY A 161 -29.63 -3.84 5.61
N GLN A 162 -29.40 -4.99 6.24
CA GLN A 162 -29.23 -5.10 7.69
C GLN A 162 -27.78 -4.79 8.08
N LEU A 163 -27.56 -4.21 9.27
CA LEU A 163 -26.19 -3.91 9.73
C LEU A 163 -25.34 -5.16 9.95
N SER A 164 -25.97 -6.27 10.31
CA SER A 164 -25.28 -7.55 10.56
C SER A 164 -25.05 -8.37 9.28
N ASP A 165 -25.41 -7.84 8.11
CA ASP A 165 -25.14 -8.50 6.84
C ASP A 165 -23.63 -8.70 6.63
N LEU A 166 -23.24 -9.94 6.30
CA LEU A 166 -21.87 -10.32 5.97
C LEU A 166 -20.83 -10.02 7.08
N THR A 167 -21.27 -9.96 8.33
CA THR A 167 -20.40 -9.65 9.47
C THR A 167 -20.92 -10.25 10.79
N VAL A 168 -20.29 -9.87 11.90
CA VAL A 168 -20.69 -10.21 13.27
C VAL A 168 -22.01 -9.50 13.62
N PRO A 169 -22.98 -10.18 14.24
CA PRO A 169 -24.22 -9.56 14.69
C PRO A 169 -23.98 -8.38 15.63
N THR A 170 -24.66 -7.26 15.37
CA THR A 170 -24.44 -6.01 16.10
C THR A 170 -24.80 -6.07 17.58
N ASN A 171 -25.57 -7.07 18.02
CA ASN A 171 -25.87 -7.28 19.43
C ASN A 171 -24.82 -8.13 20.18
N VAL A 172 -23.74 -8.54 19.52
CA VAL A 172 -22.60 -9.18 20.20
C VAL A 172 -22.00 -8.20 21.21
N ARG A 173 -21.69 -8.73 22.40
CA ARG A 173 -21.06 -7.98 23.49
C ARG A 173 -19.62 -8.46 23.64
N HIS A 174 -18.70 -7.52 23.60
CA HIS A 174 -17.28 -7.77 23.83
C HIS A 174 -17.01 -8.05 25.31
N ALA A 175 -15.85 -8.63 25.61
CA ALA A 175 -15.45 -9.05 26.95
C ALA A 175 -15.41 -7.89 27.97
N ASN A 176 -15.23 -6.65 27.50
CA ASN A 176 -15.27 -5.44 28.33
C ASN A 176 -16.67 -4.80 28.44
N GLY A 177 -17.69 -5.39 27.84
CA GLY A 177 -19.09 -4.95 27.88
C GLY A 177 -19.52 -4.01 26.74
N LEU A 178 -18.61 -3.60 25.85
CA LEU A 178 -18.97 -2.82 24.66
C LEU A 178 -19.81 -3.65 23.69
N LEU A 179 -20.62 -2.97 22.88
CA LEU A 179 -21.49 -3.59 21.87
C LEU A 179 -20.86 -3.49 20.49
N GLU A 180 -20.90 -4.58 19.73
CA GLU A 180 -20.49 -4.60 18.32
C GLU A 180 -21.20 -3.48 17.52
N TYR A 181 -22.48 -3.19 17.82
CA TYR A 181 -23.22 -2.04 17.27
C TYR A 181 -22.46 -0.71 17.34
N ASP A 182 -21.74 -0.45 18.43
CA ASP A 182 -21.04 0.81 18.67
C ASP A 182 -19.61 0.80 18.07
N ILE A 183 -18.98 -0.38 18.01
CA ILE A 183 -17.53 -0.50 17.77
C ILE A 183 -17.14 -1.40 16.60
N HIS A 184 -18.09 -1.90 15.81
CA HIS A 184 -17.88 -2.72 14.62
C HIS A 184 -16.78 -2.14 13.70
N ASN A 185 -16.92 -0.85 13.35
CA ASN A 185 -15.97 -0.14 12.47
C ASN A 185 -14.55 0.02 13.06
N LEU A 186 -14.31 -0.37 14.31
CA LEU A 186 -12.99 -0.34 14.94
C LEU A 186 -12.27 -1.70 14.88
N TYR A 187 -12.94 -2.78 14.47
CA TYR A 187 -12.36 -4.13 14.53
C TYR A 187 -11.03 -4.24 13.75
N GLY A 188 -11.01 -3.77 12.49
CA GLY A 188 -9.80 -3.75 11.67
C GLY A 188 -8.69 -2.88 12.23
N MET A 189 -9.03 -1.75 12.87
CA MET A 189 -8.07 -0.90 13.57
C MET A 189 -7.45 -1.62 14.77
N MET A 190 -8.27 -2.32 15.56
CA MET A 190 -7.79 -3.06 16.73
C MET A 190 -6.89 -4.24 16.31
N MET A 191 -7.27 -4.99 15.27
CA MET A 191 -6.43 -6.03 14.67
C MET A 191 -5.10 -5.45 14.16
N SER A 192 -5.15 -4.29 13.49
CA SER A 192 -3.97 -3.58 12.98
C SER A 192 -2.99 -3.22 14.09
N MET A 193 -3.48 -2.69 15.22
CA MET A 193 -2.65 -2.34 16.37
C MET A 193 -2.05 -3.58 17.04
N ALA A 194 -2.83 -4.66 17.22
CA ALA A 194 -2.34 -5.92 17.74
C ALA A 194 -1.26 -6.53 16.83
N THR A 195 -1.47 -6.47 15.52
CA THR A 195 -0.52 -6.96 14.50
C THR A 195 0.77 -6.14 14.49
N HIS A 196 0.67 -4.81 14.66
CA HIS A 196 1.85 -3.95 14.84
C HIS A 196 2.68 -4.35 16.06
N GLN A 197 2.03 -4.65 17.18
CA GLN A 197 2.75 -5.17 18.34
C GLN A 197 3.38 -6.54 18.07
N ALA A 198 2.67 -7.45 17.41
CA ALA A 198 3.20 -8.76 17.03
C ALA A 198 4.44 -8.65 16.13
N MET A 199 4.40 -7.79 15.11
CA MET A 199 5.55 -7.53 14.24
C MET A 199 6.74 -6.93 14.99
N LEU A 200 6.51 -6.05 15.98
CA LEU A 200 7.59 -5.52 16.82
C LEU A 200 8.19 -6.56 17.76
N HIS A 201 7.41 -7.53 18.25
CA HIS A 201 7.96 -8.65 19.03
C HIS A 201 8.80 -9.57 18.14
N ARG A 202 8.32 -9.85 16.92
CA ARG A 202 9.01 -10.67 15.92
C ARG A 202 10.31 -10.03 15.45
N ARG A 203 10.28 -8.74 15.11
CA ARG A 203 11.41 -7.96 14.57
C ARG A 203 11.66 -6.72 15.42
N PRO A 204 12.23 -6.88 16.63
CA PRO A 204 12.50 -5.74 17.50
C PRO A 204 13.30 -4.66 16.78
N LEU A 205 12.93 -3.40 17.01
CA LEU A 205 13.59 -2.22 16.46
C LEU A 205 13.47 -2.02 14.94
N LEU A 206 12.81 -2.92 14.19
CA LEU A 206 12.54 -2.72 12.76
C LEU A 206 11.13 -2.17 12.55
N ARG A 207 10.94 -1.38 11.48
CA ARG A 207 9.63 -0.84 11.11
C ARG A 207 8.73 -1.97 10.61
N PRO A 208 7.53 -2.13 11.19
CA PRO A 208 6.55 -3.06 10.65
C PRO A 208 6.04 -2.62 9.27
N PHE A 209 5.99 -3.56 8.34
CA PHE A 209 5.22 -3.42 7.10
C PHE A 209 3.95 -4.25 7.23
N ILE A 210 2.81 -3.57 7.32
CA ILE A 210 1.50 -4.15 7.59
C ILE A 210 0.49 -3.52 6.63
N ILE A 211 -0.09 -4.32 5.75
CA ILE A 211 -1.16 -3.87 4.87
C ILE A 211 -2.49 -4.29 5.50
N THR A 212 -3.45 -3.37 5.68
CA THR A 212 -4.79 -3.67 6.21
C THR A 212 -5.91 -3.29 5.24
N ARG A 213 -7.02 -4.04 5.27
CA ARG A 213 -8.22 -3.70 4.50
C ARG A 213 -9.05 -2.65 5.22
N SER A 214 -9.61 -3.04 6.36
CA SER A 214 -10.45 -2.18 7.18
C SER A 214 -9.61 -1.18 7.95
N THR A 215 -10.07 0.07 7.98
CA THR A 215 -9.37 1.20 8.59
C THR A 215 -10.35 2.13 9.29
N PHE A 216 -9.88 2.71 10.40
CA PHE A 216 -10.55 3.82 11.08
C PHE A 216 -9.57 4.98 11.30
N ALA A 217 -10.09 6.14 11.71
CA ALA A 217 -9.29 7.35 11.89
C ALA A 217 -8.07 7.11 12.81
N GLY A 218 -6.89 7.51 12.32
CA GLY A 218 -5.61 7.39 13.06
C GLY A 218 -4.86 6.06 12.88
N VAL A 219 -5.46 5.04 12.26
CA VAL A 219 -4.79 3.73 12.08
C VAL A 219 -3.55 3.82 11.17
N GLY A 220 -3.47 4.80 10.26
CA GLY A 220 -2.32 5.04 9.38
C GLY A 220 -0.99 5.26 10.11
N ARG A 221 -1.01 5.47 11.44
CA ARG A 221 0.18 5.45 12.30
C ARG A 221 0.85 4.08 12.38
N TYR A 222 0.09 3.00 12.21
CA TYR A 222 0.53 1.62 12.44
C TYR A 222 0.64 0.80 11.16
N VAL A 223 -0.10 1.16 10.11
CA VAL A 223 -0.32 0.31 8.94
C VAL A 223 -0.38 1.10 7.65
N GLN A 224 -0.31 0.35 6.56
CA GLN A 224 -0.48 0.75 5.18
C GLN A 224 -1.81 0.20 4.65
N LYS A 225 -2.25 0.68 3.49
CA LYS A 225 -3.55 0.31 2.92
C LYS A 225 -3.48 0.01 1.44
N TRP A 226 -4.34 -0.89 0.96
CA TRP A 226 -4.76 -0.90 -0.44
C TRP A 226 -6.26 -0.57 -0.52
N LEU A 227 -6.70 -0.12 -1.70
CA LEU A 227 -8.07 0.32 -1.92
C LEU A 227 -9.11 -0.81 -1.93
N GLY A 228 -8.69 -2.07 -1.80
CA GLY A 228 -9.57 -3.22 -1.86
C GLY A 228 -9.73 -3.79 -3.27
N ASP A 229 -10.68 -4.69 -3.38
CA ASP A 229 -10.92 -5.56 -4.54
C ASP A 229 -11.55 -4.75 -5.67
N ASN A 230 -10.69 -4.17 -6.52
CA ASN A 230 -11.10 -3.41 -7.70
C ASN A 230 -11.29 -4.33 -8.92
N ALA A 231 -11.82 -3.80 -10.02
CA ALA A 231 -11.99 -4.55 -11.26
C ALA A 231 -11.10 -4.00 -12.35
N SER A 232 -10.74 -4.86 -13.31
CA SER A 232 -10.02 -4.54 -14.55
C SER A 232 -10.88 -3.68 -15.49
N ARG A 233 -11.21 -2.46 -15.07
CA ARG A 233 -12.05 -1.47 -15.76
C ARG A 233 -11.48 -0.06 -15.69
N TRP A 234 -11.71 0.74 -16.72
CA TRP A 234 -11.24 2.13 -16.80
C TRP A 234 -11.83 3.05 -15.73
N ASP A 235 -13.08 2.84 -15.32
CA ASP A 235 -13.67 3.64 -14.25
C ASP A 235 -13.07 3.32 -12.87
N HIS A 236 -12.67 2.06 -12.62
CA HIS A 236 -11.91 1.69 -11.42
C HIS A 236 -10.48 2.23 -11.45
N TYR A 237 -9.84 2.26 -12.63
CA TYR A 237 -8.57 2.96 -12.85
C TYR A 237 -8.68 4.43 -12.44
N ARG A 238 -9.73 5.13 -12.87
CA ARG A 238 -9.95 6.54 -12.51
C ARG A 238 -10.26 6.72 -11.03
N SER A 239 -11.20 5.95 -10.48
CA SER A 239 -11.60 6.08 -9.08
C SER A 239 -10.43 5.77 -8.13
N SER A 240 -9.45 4.98 -8.58
CA SER A 240 -8.23 4.74 -7.81
C SER A 240 -7.49 6.05 -7.48
N ILE A 241 -7.45 7.02 -8.39
CA ILE A 241 -6.76 8.30 -8.19
C ILE A 241 -7.39 9.05 -7.01
N ALA A 242 -8.71 9.24 -7.05
CA ALA A 242 -9.45 9.89 -5.97
C ALA A 242 -9.31 9.15 -4.63
N GLY A 243 -9.41 7.81 -4.64
CA GLY A 243 -9.22 7.00 -3.45
C GLY A 243 -7.83 7.17 -2.84
N MET A 244 -6.77 7.07 -3.66
CA MET A 244 -5.38 7.20 -3.20
C MET A 244 -5.11 8.62 -2.69
N LEU A 245 -5.60 9.67 -3.35
CA LEU A 245 -5.50 11.05 -2.88
C LEU A 245 -6.24 11.25 -1.55
N GLY A 246 -7.45 10.71 -1.41
CA GLY A 246 -8.23 10.78 -0.17
C GLY A 246 -7.50 10.14 1.01
N PHE A 247 -7.00 8.92 0.83
CA PHE A 247 -6.25 8.23 1.89
C PHE A 247 -4.92 8.91 2.22
N ALA A 248 -4.14 9.30 1.21
CA ALA A 248 -2.84 9.89 1.45
C ALA A 248 -2.94 11.30 2.06
N ALA A 249 -3.78 12.18 1.51
CA ALA A 249 -3.80 13.59 1.91
C ALA A 249 -4.80 13.91 3.04
N ILE A 250 -5.96 13.24 3.06
CA ILE A 250 -7.05 13.59 4.00
C ILE A 250 -7.10 12.62 5.16
N PHE A 251 -7.16 11.31 4.89
CA PHE A 251 -7.29 10.29 5.94
C PHE A 251 -5.96 9.94 6.62
N GLN A 252 -4.84 10.50 6.13
CA GLN A 252 -3.49 10.35 6.69
C GLN A 252 -3.04 8.89 6.80
N ILE A 253 -3.29 8.12 5.73
CA ILE A 253 -2.73 6.79 5.48
C ILE A 253 -1.87 6.90 4.22
N PRO A 254 -0.60 7.34 4.35
CA PRO A 254 0.17 7.82 3.20
C PRO A 254 0.67 6.71 2.29
N MET A 255 0.93 5.53 2.83
CA MET A 255 1.33 4.36 2.05
C MET A 255 0.07 3.62 1.60
N VAL A 256 -0.56 4.16 0.55
CA VAL A 256 -1.80 3.66 -0.05
C VAL A 256 -1.60 3.36 -1.54
N GLY A 257 -2.38 2.43 -2.09
CA GLY A 257 -2.40 2.10 -3.51
C GLY A 257 -3.59 1.23 -3.93
N SER A 258 -3.74 0.98 -5.23
CA SER A 258 -4.72 0.04 -5.79
C SER A 258 -4.03 -1.20 -6.34
N ASP A 259 -4.81 -2.26 -6.57
CA ASP A 259 -4.33 -3.40 -7.34
C ASP A 259 -4.23 -3.01 -8.81
N VAL A 260 -2.99 -2.94 -9.29
CA VAL A 260 -2.64 -2.50 -10.63
C VAL A 260 -3.10 -3.54 -11.64
N CYS A 261 -3.64 -3.06 -12.77
CA CYS A 261 -4.33 -3.84 -13.81
C CYS A 261 -5.74 -4.30 -13.44
N GLY A 262 -6.08 -4.34 -12.15
CA GLY A 262 -7.39 -4.70 -11.61
C GLY A 262 -7.38 -6.09 -10.97
N PHE A 263 -8.04 -6.24 -9.82
CA PHE A 263 -8.09 -7.51 -9.09
C PHE A 263 -9.08 -8.49 -9.73
N GLU A 264 -10.31 -8.05 -9.97
CA GLU A 264 -11.35 -8.80 -10.67
C GLU A 264 -11.28 -8.63 -12.19
N LEU A 265 -11.92 -9.55 -12.91
CA LEU A 265 -12.09 -9.55 -14.36
C LEU A 265 -10.76 -9.65 -15.15
N THR A 266 -10.87 -9.77 -16.47
CA THR A 266 -9.71 -9.88 -17.36
C THR A 266 -9.22 -8.51 -17.81
N PRO A 267 -7.95 -8.14 -17.58
CA PRO A 267 -7.38 -6.89 -18.07
C PRO A 267 -7.09 -6.94 -19.58
N THR A 268 -7.23 -5.80 -20.24
CA THR A 268 -6.62 -5.56 -21.58
C THR A 268 -5.17 -5.10 -21.42
N PRO A 269 -4.26 -5.41 -22.35
CA PRO A 269 -2.87 -4.92 -22.32
C PRO A 269 -2.75 -3.40 -22.20
N GLU A 270 -3.65 -2.64 -22.84
CA GLU A 270 -3.68 -1.17 -22.83
C GLU A 270 -4.04 -0.63 -21.43
N LEU A 271 -5.15 -1.10 -20.86
CA LEU A 271 -5.53 -0.76 -19.48
C LEU A 271 -4.40 -1.11 -18.49
N CYS A 272 -3.83 -2.31 -18.59
CA CYS A 272 -2.76 -2.75 -17.70
C CYS A 272 -1.50 -1.90 -17.86
N ALA A 273 -1.14 -1.51 -19.09
CA ALA A 273 -0.03 -0.59 -19.34
C ALA A 273 -0.27 0.80 -18.72
N HIS A 274 -1.45 1.40 -18.92
CA HIS A 274 -1.81 2.68 -18.30
C HIS A 274 -1.85 2.62 -16.77
N TRP A 275 -2.38 1.54 -16.21
CA TRP A 275 -2.42 1.36 -14.76
C TRP A 275 -1.03 1.15 -14.19
N THR A 276 -0.15 0.47 -14.93
CA THR A 276 1.25 0.30 -14.55
C THR A 276 2.00 1.62 -14.51
N THR A 277 1.83 2.47 -15.53
CA THR A 277 2.50 3.78 -15.58
C THR A 277 1.96 4.73 -14.50
N LEU A 278 0.66 4.72 -14.22
CA LEU A 278 0.07 5.48 -13.10
C LEU A 278 0.55 4.95 -11.73
N GLY A 279 0.38 3.64 -11.50
CA GLY A 279 0.63 2.99 -10.22
C GLY A 279 2.09 3.11 -9.76
N ALA A 280 3.02 3.20 -10.71
CA ALA A 280 4.43 3.42 -10.42
C ALA A 280 4.73 4.74 -9.68
N PHE A 281 3.82 5.71 -9.66
CA PHE A 281 3.99 6.99 -8.94
C PHE A 281 3.18 7.10 -7.65
N ILE A 282 2.53 6.02 -7.24
CA ILE A 282 1.77 5.91 -6.00
C ILE A 282 2.63 5.23 -4.91
N PRO A 283 2.54 5.61 -3.62
CA PRO A 283 3.32 5.05 -2.52
C PRO A 283 3.31 3.51 -2.47
N PHE A 284 2.14 2.88 -2.45
CA PHE A 284 2.02 1.42 -2.50
C PHE A 284 1.73 0.97 -3.93
N PHE A 285 2.68 0.25 -4.55
CA PHE A 285 2.61 -0.20 -5.94
C PHE A 285 2.67 -1.73 -5.99
N ARG A 286 1.52 -2.36 -6.28
CA ARG A 286 1.34 -3.82 -6.34
C ARG A 286 0.48 -4.20 -7.55
N ASN A 287 0.90 -5.23 -8.28
CA ASN A 287 0.05 -5.96 -9.22
C ASN A 287 -0.50 -7.19 -8.47
N HIS A 288 -1.83 -7.36 -8.47
CA HIS A 288 -2.52 -8.40 -7.74
C HIS A 288 -3.81 -8.78 -8.46
N ALA A 289 -4.22 -10.04 -8.37
CA ALA A 289 -5.33 -10.62 -9.12
C ALA A 289 -6.14 -11.57 -8.23
N HIS A 290 -7.44 -11.68 -8.51
CA HIS A 290 -8.31 -12.73 -8.00
C HIS A 290 -7.82 -14.11 -8.47
N ASP A 291 -8.16 -15.19 -7.76
CA ASP A 291 -7.68 -16.53 -8.09
C ASP A 291 -8.23 -17.07 -9.42
N GLU A 292 -9.46 -16.69 -9.77
CA GLU A 292 -10.09 -16.98 -11.07
C GLU A 292 -9.66 -16.03 -12.20
N ALA A 293 -8.99 -14.91 -11.90
CA ALA A 293 -8.55 -13.97 -12.92
C ALA A 293 -7.34 -14.54 -13.70
N PRO A 294 -7.20 -14.20 -15.01
CA PRO A 294 -6.05 -14.67 -15.77
C PRO A 294 -4.74 -14.07 -15.24
N PRO A 295 -3.59 -14.76 -15.41
CA PRO A 295 -2.28 -14.20 -15.08
C PRO A 295 -2.08 -12.83 -15.75
N GLN A 296 -1.54 -11.89 -14.99
CA GLN A 296 -1.38 -10.50 -15.41
C GLN A 296 -0.04 -9.88 -15.00
N GLU A 297 0.98 -10.72 -14.77
CA GLU A 297 2.34 -10.25 -14.52
C GLU A 297 2.86 -9.41 -15.68
N PHE A 298 3.62 -8.36 -15.38
CA PHE A 298 4.01 -7.36 -16.38
C PHE A 298 4.82 -7.91 -17.57
N TYR A 299 5.44 -9.09 -17.41
CA TYR A 299 6.23 -9.72 -18.48
C TYR A 299 5.39 -10.49 -19.52
N LEU A 300 4.07 -10.62 -19.34
CA LEU A 300 3.22 -11.41 -20.22
C LEU A 300 2.94 -10.74 -21.57
N TRP A 301 2.87 -9.40 -21.60
CA TRP A 301 2.61 -8.64 -22.82
C TRP A 301 3.79 -7.73 -23.16
N PRO A 302 4.23 -7.64 -24.42
CA PRO A 302 5.31 -6.72 -24.82
C PRO A 302 5.02 -5.25 -24.45
N LEU A 303 3.77 -4.80 -24.62
CA LEU A 303 3.36 -3.44 -24.27
C LEU A 303 3.49 -3.19 -22.75
N VAL A 304 2.91 -4.07 -21.93
CA VAL A 304 2.97 -3.96 -20.46
C VAL A 304 4.41 -4.12 -19.96
N THR A 305 5.22 -4.95 -20.60
CA THR A 305 6.65 -5.08 -20.30
C THR A 305 7.39 -3.77 -20.54
N SER A 306 7.11 -3.10 -21.66
CA SER A 306 7.69 -1.79 -21.98
C SER A 306 7.28 -0.74 -20.94
N ALA A 307 5.99 -0.68 -20.63
CA ALA A 307 5.41 0.23 -19.64
C ALA A 307 6.03 0.02 -18.26
N ALA A 308 6.09 -1.23 -17.79
CA ALA A 308 6.67 -1.58 -16.50
C ALA A 308 8.16 -1.25 -16.43
N LYS A 309 8.95 -1.60 -17.45
CA LYS A 309 10.38 -1.28 -17.49
C LYS A 309 10.63 0.22 -17.40
N HIS A 310 9.86 1.01 -18.13
CA HIS A 310 9.97 2.46 -18.12
C HIS A 310 9.54 3.06 -16.77
N ALA A 311 8.31 2.78 -16.34
CA ALA A 311 7.72 3.37 -15.15
C ALA A 311 8.42 2.94 -13.86
N ILE A 312 8.79 1.65 -13.73
CA ILE A 312 9.54 1.15 -12.57
C ILE A 312 10.94 1.74 -12.54
N SER A 313 11.60 1.90 -13.70
CA SER A 313 12.91 2.55 -13.76
C SER A 313 12.86 3.99 -13.25
N LEU A 314 11.87 4.78 -13.69
CA LEU A 314 11.66 6.14 -13.21
C LEU A 314 11.31 6.18 -11.72
N ARG A 315 10.37 5.33 -11.28
CA ARG A 315 10.00 5.20 -9.87
C ARG A 315 11.23 4.95 -8.99
N TYR A 316 12.05 3.97 -9.36
CA TYR A 316 13.23 3.61 -8.58
C TYR A 316 14.23 4.74 -8.53
N ARG A 317 14.45 5.47 -9.63
CA ARG A 317 15.29 6.67 -9.58
C ARG A 317 14.71 7.72 -8.62
N LEU A 318 13.39 7.86 -8.52
CA LEU A 318 12.70 8.83 -7.66
C LEU A 318 12.44 8.34 -6.23
N LEU A 319 12.85 7.13 -5.84
CA LEU A 319 12.44 6.55 -4.55
C LEU A 319 12.86 7.40 -3.35
N ASP A 320 14.02 8.05 -3.35
CA ASP A 320 14.43 8.92 -2.25
C ASP A 320 13.61 10.22 -2.17
N TYR A 321 13.12 10.74 -3.31
CA TYR A 321 12.18 11.86 -3.35
C TYR A 321 10.83 11.47 -2.73
N LEU A 322 10.31 10.29 -3.10
CA LEU A 322 9.08 9.72 -2.55
C LEU A 322 9.24 9.39 -1.06
N TYR A 323 10.38 8.84 -0.66
CA TYR A 323 10.69 8.48 0.72
C TYR A 323 10.77 9.71 1.61
N ARG A 324 11.41 10.79 1.14
CA ARG A 324 11.40 12.08 1.82
C ARG A 324 9.96 12.63 1.96
N ALA A 325 9.06 12.34 1.03
CA ALA A 325 7.65 12.73 1.10
C ALA A 325 6.92 12.05 2.26
N LEU A 326 7.07 10.73 2.35
CA LEU A 326 6.55 9.95 3.46
C LEU A 326 7.17 10.39 4.79
N TYR A 327 8.46 10.71 4.80
CA TYR A 327 9.13 11.23 6.00
C TYR A 327 8.54 12.56 6.46
N ALA A 328 8.37 13.54 5.55
CA ALA A 328 7.76 14.82 5.90
C ALA A 328 6.34 14.63 6.48
N GLN A 329 5.51 13.83 5.82
CA GLN A 329 4.16 13.53 6.29
C GLN A 329 4.16 12.89 7.69
N SER A 330 5.13 12.03 8.00
CA SER A 330 5.26 11.41 9.32
C SER A 330 5.61 12.40 10.43
N LEU A 331 6.15 13.57 10.07
CA LEU A 331 6.56 14.61 11.00
C LEU A 331 5.55 15.73 11.17
N ASP A 332 4.99 16.23 10.07
CA ASP A 332 4.18 17.45 10.05
C ASP A 332 2.83 17.30 9.33
N SER A 333 2.49 16.07 8.90
CA SER A 333 1.26 15.75 8.19
C SER A 333 1.10 16.36 6.80
N THR A 334 2.12 17.02 6.25
CA THR A 334 2.13 17.47 4.85
C THR A 334 1.97 16.25 3.93
N PRO A 335 0.95 16.19 3.06
CA PRO A 335 0.70 15.01 2.24
C PRO A 335 1.89 14.63 1.33
N ALA A 336 2.21 13.34 1.29
CA ALA A 336 3.25 12.79 0.42
C ALA A 336 2.82 12.79 -1.06
N ILE A 337 1.53 12.58 -1.31
CA ILE A 337 0.87 12.86 -2.59
C ILE A 337 -0.10 14.00 -2.34
N ASN A 338 -0.08 15.01 -3.21
CA ASN A 338 -0.87 16.21 -3.05
C ASN A 338 -1.91 16.30 -4.17
N PRO A 339 -3.20 16.48 -3.84
CA PRO A 339 -4.17 16.98 -4.81
C PRO A 339 -3.70 18.33 -5.36
N MET A 340 -4.02 18.66 -6.61
CA MET A 340 -3.57 19.91 -7.24
C MET A 340 -4.01 21.15 -6.46
N TRP A 341 -5.22 21.15 -5.91
CA TRP A 341 -5.76 22.22 -5.09
C TRP A 341 -4.98 22.46 -3.78
N TYR A 342 -4.23 21.46 -3.29
CA TYR A 342 -3.37 21.63 -2.13
C TYR A 342 -2.16 22.51 -2.45
N LEU A 343 -1.63 22.38 -3.67
CA LEU A 343 -0.49 23.16 -4.16
C LEU A 343 -0.89 24.52 -4.79
N TYR A 344 -2.13 24.61 -5.29
CA TYR A 344 -2.67 25.79 -5.97
C TYR A 344 -4.07 26.16 -5.42
N PRO A 345 -4.20 26.47 -4.12
CA PRO A 345 -5.51 26.68 -3.48
C PRO A 345 -6.26 27.91 -4.00
N SER A 346 -5.56 28.86 -4.61
CA SER A 346 -6.14 30.07 -5.20
C SER A 346 -6.70 29.86 -6.61
N ASP A 347 -6.48 28.69 -7.22
CA ASP A 347 -6.94 28.35 -8.56
C ASP A 347 -8.15 27.40 -8.48
N PRO A 348 -9.39 27.92 -8.64
CA PRO A 348 -10.60 27.12 -8.46
C PRO A 348 -10.74 26.01 -9.51
N ASN A 349 -10.03 26.09 -10.65
CA ASN A 349 -10.06 25.04 -11.66
C ASN A 349 -9.43 23.73 -11.15
N THR A 350 -8.60 23.80 -10.10
CA THR A 350 -7.92 22.64 -9.53
C THR A 350 -8.79 21.79 -8.60
N PHE A 351 -9.95 22.29 -8.19
CA PHE A 351 -10.76 21.66 -7.13
C PHE A 351 -11.43 20.37 -7.59
N ALA A 352 -11.79 20.30 -8.87
CA ALA A 352 -12.45 19.14 -9.49
C ALA A 352 -11.48 18.27 -10.31
N ILE A 353 -10.16 18.50 -10.23
CA ILE A 353 -9.18 17.73 -10.99
C ILE A 353 -8.83 16.46 -10.22
N ASP A 354 -9.61 15.42 -10.48
CA ASP A 354 -9.37 14.05 -10.01
C ASP A 354 -9.66 12.99 -11.10
N LEU A 355 -10.17 13.38 -12.28
CA LEU A 355 -10.67 12.48 -13.32
C LEU A 355 -10.04 12.76 -14.69
N MET A 356 -9.22 11.82 -15.19
CA MET A 356 -8.83 11.78 -16.61
C MET A 356 -10.02 11.26 -17.43
N THR A 357 -10.51 12.01 -18.42
CA THR A 357 -11.82 11.73 -19.04
C THR A 357 -11.82 10.68 -20.14
N ASP A 358 -10.68 10.41 -20.78
CA ASP A 358 -10.69 9.67 -22.05
C ASP A 358 -10.11 8.25 -21.87
N GLU A 359 -10.94 7.23 -22.11
CA GLU A 359 -10.52 5.83 -22.06
C GLU A 359 -9.68 5.50 -23.27
N ASN A 360 -8.59 4.74 -23.07
CA ASN A 360 -7.81 4.19 -24.18
C ASN A 360 -7.33 5.24 -25.19
N ALA A 361 -7.08 6.47 -24.73
CA ALA A 361 -6.70 7.60 -25.57
C ALA A 361 -5.18 7.86 -25.52
N THR A 362 -4.63 8.18 -26.69
CA THR A 362 -3.24 8.68 -26.85
C THR A 362 -3.17 10.20 -26.84
N ASP A 363 -4.32 10.86 -26.86
CA ASP A 363 -4.45 12.30 -26.84
C ASP A 363 -5.05 12.68 -25.50
N VAL A 364 -4.30 13.43 -24.70
CA VAL A 364 -4.68 13.74 -23.32
C VAL A 364 -4.70 15.25 -23.09
N HIS A 365 -5.69 15.70 -22.35
CA HIS A 365 -5.81 17.09 -21.91
C HIS A 365 -5.35 17.16 -20.46
N ILE A 366 -4.26 17.88 -20.21
CA ILE A 366 -3.74 18.10 -18.86
C ILE A 366 -3.93 19.55 -18.47
N TYR A 367 -4.39 19.81 -17.24
CA TYR A 367 -4.46 21.17 -16.73
C TYR A 367 -3.09 21.59 -16.17
N LEU A 368 -2.56 22.71 -16.63
CA LEU A 368 -1.35 23.30 -16.08
C LEU A 368 -1.70 24.66 -15.42
N PRO A 369 -1.61 24.75 -14.08
CA PRO A 369 -1.73 26.01 -13.34
C PRO A 369 -0.80 27.11 -13.87
N ASP A 370 -1.00 28.35 -13.44
CA ASP A 370 -0.15 29.49 -13.85
C ASP A 370 1.26 29.44 -13.22
N ASP A 371 2.03 28.41 -13.56
CA ASP A 371 3.43 28.16 -13.15
C ASP A 371 4.29 27.71 -14.36
N VAL A 372 5.57 27.46 -14.15
CA VAL A 372 6.44 26.80 -15.13
C VAL A 372 6.61 25.33 -14.77
N PHE A 373 6.55 24.47 -15.77
CA PHE A 373 6.69 23.02 -15.66
C PHE A 373 7.79 22.57 -16.62
N TYR A 374 8.40 21.43 -16.36
CA TYR A 374 9.41 20.85 -17.23
C TYR A 374 9.09 19.39 -17.49
N ASP A 375 9.05 18.98 -18.75
CA ASP A 375 8.92 17.55 -19.07
C ASP A 375 10.11 16.79 -18.46
N LEU A 376 9.82 15.73 -17.69
CA LEU A 376 10.84 15.02 -16.92
C LEU A 376 11.87 14.32 -17.81
N GLU A 377 11.47 13.88 -19.01
CA GLU A 377 12.34 13.10 -19.90
C GLU A 377 13.11 14.00 -20.88
N THR A 378 12.46 14.99 -21.47
CA THR A 378 13.09 15.90 -22.45
C THR A 378 13.80 17.07 -21.79
N GLY A 379 13.37 17.46 -20.58
CA GLY A 379 13.85 18.66 -19.90
C GLY A 379 13.26 19.96 -20.45
N GLU A 380 12.36 19.89 -21.43
CA GLU A 380 11.78 21.07 -22.08
C GLU A 380 10.82 21.81 -21.14
N ALA A 381 10.92 23.13 -21.13
CA ALA A 381 10.05 23.99 -20.33
C ALA A 381 8.66 24.14 -20.99
N VAL A 382 7.62 23.95 -20.20
CA VAL A 382 6.22 24.15 -20.55
C VAL A 382 5.64 25.22 -19.63
N ARG A 383 5.23 26.36 -20.21
CA ARG A 383 4.59 27.45 -19.46
C ARG A 383 3.10 27.13 -19.27
N GLY A 384 2.71 26.82 -18.04
CA GLY A 384 1.29 26.76 -17.67
C GLY A 384 0.68 28.17 -17.60
N ARG A 385 -0.60 28.29 -17.92
CA ARG A 385 -1.35 29.56 -17.90
C ARG A 385 -2.69 29.44 -17.18
N GLY A 386 -2.84 28.42 -16.34
CA GLY A 386 -4.12 28.08 -15.72
C GLY A 386 -5.13 27.55 -16.74
N GLU A 387 -4.65 26.75 -17.70
CA GLU A 387 -5.47 26.22 -18.81
C GLU A 387 -5.13 24.75 -19.12
N TYR A 388 -6.02 24.09 -19.86
CA TYR A 388 -5.77 22.75 -20.38
C TYR A 388 -4.84 22.80 -21.59
N VAL A 389 -3.80 21.98 -21.56
CA VAL A 389 -2.86 21.74 -22.66
C VAL A 389 -3.18 20.39 -23.29
N HIS A 390 -3.27 20.39 -24.62
CA HIS A 390 -3.49 19.17 -25.42
C HIS A 390 -2.14 18.52 -25.75
N LEU A 391 -1.88 17.35 -25.15
CA LEU A 391 -0.76 16.49 -25.51
C LEU A 391 -1.23 15.45 -26.52
N ARG A 392 -0.49 15.31 -27.60
CA ARG A 392 -0.82 14.40 -28.71
C ARG A 392 0.12 13.21 -28.74
N CYS A 393 -0.39 12.07 -29.19
CA CYS A 393 0.42 10.88 -29.46
C CYS A 393 1.20 10.36 -28.23
N VAL A 394 0.64 10.50 -27.02
CA VAL A 394 1.17 9.90 -25.80
C VAL A 394 1.07 8.37 -25.93
N PRO A 395 2.20 7.64 -25.94
CA PRO A 395 2.17 6.19 -26.05
C PRO A 395 1.54 5.51 -24.83
N PHE A 396 0.89 4.38 -25.03
CA PHE A 396 0.31 3.54 -23.97
C PHE A 396 1.31 3.08 -22.89
N ASP A 397 2.61 3.06 -23.23
CA ASP A 397 3.70 2.68 -22.33
C ASP A 397 4.41 3.88 -21.68
N ARG A 398 3.82 5.08 -21.76
CA ARG A 398 4.30 6.32 -21.13
C ARG A 398 3.18 7.00 -20.36
N ILE A 399 3.57 7.80 -19.37
CA ILE A 399 2.69 8.75 -18.70
C ILE A 399 3.37 10.12 -18.73
N PRO A 400 2.68 11.20 -19.13
CA PRO A 400 3.26 12.54 -19.12
C PRO A 400 3.62 12.94 -17.69
N LEU A 401 4.90 13.27 -17.45
CA LEU A 401 5.41 13.64 -16.14
C LEU A 401 6.13 14.98 -16.25
N HIS A 402 5.72 15.90 -15.38
CA HIS A 402 6.29 17.23 -15.36
C HIS A 402 6.85 17.55 -13.98
N VAL A 403 8.04 18.14 -13.94
CA VAL A 403 8.63 18.72 -12.73
C VAL A 403 8.14 20.17 -12.64
N ARG A 404 7.49 20.53 -11.54
CA ARG A 404 7.13 21.92 -11.25
C ARG A 404 8.41 22.76 -11.07
N GLY A 405 8.44 23.96 -11.64
CA GLY A 405 9.49 24.94 -11.40
C GLY A 405 9.61 25.34 -9.93
N GLY A 406 10.80 25.79 -9.55
CA GLY A 406 11.14 26.08 -8.16
C GLY A 406 11.61 24.86 -7.36
N CYS A 407 11.76 23.69 -7.99
CA CYS A 407 12.11 22.44 -7.33
C CYS A 407 13.52 21.95 -7.68
N VAL A 408 14.24 21.46 -6.67
CA VAL A 408 15.40 20.57 -6.87
C VAL A 408 14.98 19.17 -6.47
N VAL A 409 15.05 18.22 -7.40
CA VAL A 409 14.65 16.81 -7.21
C VAL A 409 15.90 15.93 -7.18
N PRO A 410 16.29 15.42 -6.00
CA PRO A 410 17.31 14.39 -5.89
C PRO A 410 16.73 13.05 -6.38
N MET A 411 17.34 12.48 -7.42
CA MET A 411 16.99 11.16 -7.93
C MET A 411 18.24 10.32 -8.14
N ARG A 412 18.15 9.00 -8.23
CA ARG A 412 19.30 8.14 -8.56
C ARG A 412 19.66 8.29 -10.03
N VAL A 413 20.96 8.22 -10.34
CA VAL A 413 21.48 8.31 -11.71
C VAL A 413 20.97 7.20 -12.62
N GLU A 414 20.63 6.05 -12.05
CA GLU A 414 20.10 4.87 -12.73
C GLU A 414 19.22 4.05 -11.76
N SER A 415 18.37 3.19 -12.32
CA SER A 415 17.55 2.24 -11.57
C SER A 415 18.35 1.00 -11.12
N ALA A 416 17.71 0.13 -10.35
CA ALA A 416 18.20 -1.19 -9.99
C ALA A 416 17.02 -2.17 -9.82
N ASN A 417 17.31 -3.47 -9.69
CA ASN A 417 16.27 -4.48 -9.52
C ASN A 417 15.66 -4.51 -8.10
N THR A 418 16.40 -4.05 -7.09
CA THR A 418 15.96 -4.01 -5.68
C THR A 418 16.35 -2.68 -5.04
N THR A 419 15.66 -2.30 -3.97
CA THR A 419 16.00 -1.11 -3.17
C THR A 419 17.39 -1.24 -2.53
N THR A 420 17.80 -2.44 -2.16
CA THR A 420 19.15 -2.74 -1.65
C THR A 420 20.24 -2.35 -2.65
N GLU A 421 20.09 -2.71 -3.94
CA GLU A 421 21.05 -2.33 -4.97
C GLU A 421 20.92 -0.86 -5.38
N LEU A 422 19.69 -0.33 -5.42
CA LEU A 422 19.42 1.06 -5.75
C LEU A 422 20.11 2.03 -4.80
N ARG A 423 20.12 1.72 -3.50
CA ARG A 423 20.71 2.58 -2.46
C ARG A 423 22.22 2.78 -2.62
N LYS A 424 22.90 1.92 -3.40
CA LYS A 424 24.32 2.04 -3.75
C LYS A 424 24.57 3.01 -4.92
N LYS A 425 23.54 3.39 -5.66
CA LYS A 425 23.65 4.27 -6.84
C LYS A 425 23.82 5.72 -6.41
N ALA A 426 24.60 6.48 -7.19
CA ALA A 426 24.75 7.92 -6.95
C ALA A 426 23.45 8.69 -7.24
N PHE A 427 23.41 9.92 -6.76
CA PHE A 427 22.35 10.89 -7.04
C PHE A 427 22.68 11.77 -8.25
N GLU A 428 21.65 12.09 -9.00
CA GLU A 428 21.54 13.22 -9.91
C GLU A 428 20.61 14.26 -9.25
N LEU A 429 21.01 15.53 -9.27
CA LEU A 429 20.15 16.64 -8.86
C LEU A 429 19.48 17.22 -10.11
N LEU A 430 18.19 16.98 -10.29
CA LEU A 430 17.40 17.69 -11.29
C LEU A 430 16.97 19.04 -10.74
N VAL A 431 17.45 20.12 -11.33
CA VAL A 431 17.09 21.49 -10.97
C VAL A 431 16.08 21.99 -11.97
N ALA A 432 14.86 22.28 -11.53
CA ALA A 432 13.80 22.91 -12.32
C ALA A 432 13.64 24.36 -11.85
N PRO A 433 14.28 25.35 -12.52
CA PRO A 433 14.18 26.75 -12.10
C PRO A 433 12.72 27.25 -12.10
N GLY A 434 12.35 28.07 -11.12
CA GLY A 434 11.07 28.75 -11.09
C GLY A 434 11.01 29.91 -12.07
N LEU A 435 9.86 30.59 -12.12
CA LEU A 435 9.71 31.85 -12.88
C LEU A 435 10.68 32.94 -12.40
N ASP A 436 11.11 32.89 -11.13
CA ASP A 436 12.12 33.75 -10.53
C ASP A 436 13.57 33.26 -10.74
N ARG A 437 13.73 32.14 -11.48
CA ARG A 437 14.98 31.42 -11.75
C ARG A 437 15.64 30.79 -10.52
N THR A 438 14.94 30.65 -9.40
CA THR A 438 15.43 29.95 -8.21
C THR A 438 14.83 28.55 -8.12
N ALA A 439 15.43 27.67 -7.33
CA ALA A 439 14.82 26.39 -6.98
C ALA A 439 15.28 25.90 -5.61
N ALA A 440 14.47 25.08 -4.95
CA ALA A 440 14.83 24.47 -3.68
C ALA A 440 14.36 23.02 -3.59
N GLY A 441 15.05 22.22 -2.79
CA GLY A 441 14.72 20.81 -2.61
C GLY A 441 15.31 20.24 -1.33
N MET A 442 14.94 19.00 -1.04
CA MET A 442 15.44 18.28 0.13
C MET A 442 15.69 16.81 -0.17
N LEU A 443 16.69 16.23 0.48
CA LEU A 443 16.95 14.80 0.54
C LEU A 443 16.97 14.36 2.00
N TYR A 444 16.34 13.23 2.30
CA TYR A 444 16.44 12.57 3.60
C TYR A 444 16.87 11.12 3.38
N VAL A 445 17.93 10.70 4.08
CA VAL A 445 18.45 9.33 4.07
C VAL A 445 18.61 8.85 5.52
N ASP A 446 18.13 7.64 5.75
CA ASP A 446 18.43 6.83 6.94
C ASP A 446 18.66 5.37 6.49
N ASP A 447 18.82 4.42 7.41
CA ASP A 447 19.02 3.00 7.09
C ASP A 447 17.85 2.33 6.34
N GLY A 448 16.69 3.00 6.25
CA GLY A 448 15.51 2.53 5.55
C GLY A 448 14.66 1.50 6.30
N VAL A 449 15.09 1.00 7.46
CA VAL A 449 14.43 -0.15 8.12
C VAL A 449 14.23 0.02 9.63
N SER A 450 15.06 0.78 10.33
CA SER A 450 14.97 0.86 11.80
C SER A 450 13.83 1.76 12.27
N LEU A 451 13.09 1.30 13.27
CA LEU A 451 11.91 1.94 13.87
C LEU A 451 12.21 3.36 14.36
N THR A 452 13.19 3.50 15.25
CA THR A 452 13.62 4.81 15.78
C THR A 452 14.72 5.45 14.94
N GLY A 453 15.12 4.82 13.84
CA GLY A 453 16.26 5.19 12.99
C GLY A 453 17.55 5.33 13.79
N SER A 454 17.87 4.31 14.58
CA SER A 454 19.18 4.13 15.21
C SER A 454 20.24 3.95 14.14
N GLY A 455 20.79 5.07 13.64
CA GLY A 455 21.81 5.12 12.59
C GLY A 455 22.09 6.55 12.13
N ASP A 456 23.10 6.72 11.27
CA ASP A 456 23.49 8.00 10.66
C ASP A 456 22.38 8.52 9.73
N ARG A 457 21.43 9.26 10.31
CA ARG A 457 20.42 10.01 9.55
C ARG A 457 21.05 11.28 8.99
N LEU A 458 20.75 11.58 7.73
CA LEU A 458 21.19 12.81 7.10
C LEU A 458 20.05 13.43 6.29
N GLY A 459 19.72 14.68 6.64
CA GLY A 459 18.85 15.54 5.85
C GLY A 459 19.67 16.64 5.19
N LEU A 460 19.51 16.81 3.88
CA LEU A 460 20.15 17.86 3.09
C LEU A 460 19.09 18.78 2.49
N ARG A 461 19.41 20.07 2.43
CA ARG A 461 18.67 21.10 1.71
C ARG A 461 19.50 21.57 0.53
N PHE A 462 18.85 21.64 -0.63
CA PHE A 462 19.41 22.17 -1.87
C PHE A 462 18.78 23.53 -2.17
N ARG A 463 19.60 24.50 -2.58
CA ARG A 463 19.12 25.81 -3.07
C ARG A 463 19.88 26.18 -4.33
N TYR A 464 19.14 26.49 -5.39
CA TYR A 464 19.63 27.02 -6.64
C TYR A 464 19.30 28.52 -6.72
N ASP A 465 20.30 29.35 -6.97
CA ASP A 465 20.19 30.81 -6.99
C ASP A 465 20.13 31.42 -8.41
N GLY A 466 20.09 30.58 -9.44
CA GLY A 466 20.18 30.96 -10.84
C GLY A 466 21.55 30.73 -11.47
N ASP A 467 22.58 30.38 -10.67
CA ASP A 467 23.92 30.05 -11.16
C ASP A 467 24.38 28.68 -10.61
N ALA A 468 24.33 28.49 -9.29
CA ALA A 468 24.86 27.30 -8.63
C ALA A 468 23.87 26.67 -7.65
N VAL A 469 24.07 25.38 -7.35
CA VAL A 469 23.33 24.67 -6.30
C VAL A 469 24.17 24.64 -5.03
N GLY A 470 23.71 25.32 -3.99
CA GLY A 470 24.23 25.19 -2.64
C GLY A 470 23.60 24.00 -1.91
N ILE A 471 24.40 23.34 -1.05
CA ILE A 471 24.00 22.21 -0.22
C ILE A 471 24.23 22.60 1.23
N SER A 472 23.21 22.40 2.07
CA SER A 472 23.33 22.64 3.53
C SER A 472 22.64 21.50 4.28
N PRO A 473 23.08 21.15 5.49
CA PRO A 473 22.35 20.19 6.29
C PRO A 473 21.05 20.79 6.82
N MET A 474 20.04 19.95 7.06
CA MET A 474 18.80 20.39 7.71
C MET A 474 19.01 20.54 9.23
N GLU A 475 18.65 21.70 9.80
CA GLU A 475 18.85 22.08 11.22
C GLU A 475 18.42 21.02 12.23
N LYS A 476 17.35 20.27 11.93
CA LYS A 476 16.80 19.21 12.79
C LYS A 476 17.75 18.02 13.01
N PHE A 477 18.82 17.89 12.22
CA PHE A 477 19.81 16.81 12.36
C PHE A 477 21.12 17.27 13.01
N HIS A 478 21.08 18.35 13.81
CA HIS A 478 22.19 18.83 14.66
C HIS A 478 23.54 18.82 13.95
N ALA A 479 23.53 19.40 12.76
CA ALA A 479 24.60 19.30 11.81
C ALA A 479 25.26 20.67 11.67
N ASP A 480 26.43 20.83 12.28
CA ASP A 480 27.36 21.88 11.86
C ASP A 480 27.77 21.63 10.40
N GLU A 481 28.05 22.69 9.64
CA GLU A 481 28.46 22.58 8.22
C GLU A 481 29.85 21.91 8.08
N GLU A 482 30.65 21.94 9.15
CA GLU A 482 31.97 21.33 9.20
C GLU A 482 31.89 19.80 9.09
N GLY A 483 32.60 19.22 8.11
CA GLY A 483 32.61 17.78 7.87
C GLY A 483 31.40 17.22 7.10
N LEU A 484 30.58 18.07 6.46
CA LEU A 484 29.46 17.63 5.63
C LEU A 484 29.86 16.61 4.53
N PRO A 485 30.98 16.77 3.79
CA PRO A 485 31.39 15.80 2.77
C PRO A 485 31.59 14.38 3.34
N ASP A 486 32.29 14.25 4.48
CA ASP A 486 32.54 12.96 5.13
C ASP A 486 31.23 12.30 5.61
N ARG A 487 30.27 13.12 6.07
CA ARG A 487 28.95 12.63 6.50
C ARG A 487 28.11 12.18 5.33
N MET A 488 28.15 12.91 4.21
CA MET A 488 27.52 12.48 2.97
C MET A 488 28.09 11.13 2.51
N GLU A 489 29.42 10.97 2.55
CA GLU A 489 30.07 9.70 2.20
C GLU A 489 29.64 8.55 3.14
N LYS A 490 29.64 8.77 4.46
CA LYS A 490 29.16 7.77 5.44
C LYS A 490 27.70 7.39 5.24
N ALA A 491 26.85 8.36 4.87
CA ALA A 491 25.44 8.13 4.56
C ALA A 491 25.23 7.53 3.15
N GLY A 492 26.29 7.25 2.39
CA GLY A 492 26.21 6.71 1.02
C GLY A 492 25.68 7.71 -0.01
N ILE A 493 25.74 9.02 0.30
CA ILE A 493 25.27 10.09 -0.57
C ILE A 493 26.44 10.56 -1.43
N ARG A 494 26.38 10.26 -2.73
CA ARG A 494 27.32 10.76 -3.74
C ARG A 494 26.53 11.44 -4.84
N ILE A 495 26.77 12.73 -5.08
CA ILE A 495 26.17 13.47 -6.20
C ILE A 495 27.08 13.30 -7.41
N ALA A 496 26.60 12.64 -8.45
CA ALA A 496 27.36 12.38 -9.67
C ALA A 496 27.20 13.48 -10.72
N ARG A 497 26.04 14.13 -10.77
CA ARG A 497 25.76 15.24 -11.70
C ARG A 497 24.59 16.10 -11.22
N THR A 498 24.54 17.32 -11.75
CA THR A 498 23.44 18.26 -11.60
C THR A 498 22.96 18.63 -13.00
N THR A 499 21.65 18.52 -13.24
CA THR A 499 21.03 18.81 -14.53
C THR A 499 20.05 19.97 -14.35
N ILE A 500 20.29 21.09 -15.03
CA ILE A 500 19.40 22.25 -15.00
C ILE A 500 18.42 22.15 -16.17
N MET A 501 17.13 21.99 -15.88
CA MET A 501 16.08 21.82 -16.88
C MET A 501 15.84 23.13 -17.65
N GLY A 502 15.45 23.02 -18.92
CA GLY A 502 15.22 24.16 -19.80
C GLY A 502 16.48 24.86 -20.35
N GLN A 503 17.68 24.36 -20.05
CA GLN A 503 18.92 24.78 -20.72
C GLN A 503 19.25 23.81 -21.86
N GLU A 504 19.62 24.32 -23.05
CA GLU A 504 20.13 23.46 -24.12
C GLU A 504 21.34 22.67 -23.60
N VAL A 505 21.31 21.33 -23.75
CA VAL A 505 22.48 20.47 -23.49
C VAL A 505 23.55 20.79 -24.53
N LYS A 506 24.32 21.85 -24.29
CA LYS A 506 25.58 22.07 -24.98
C LYS A 506 26.55 21.02 -24.44
N GLY A 507 26.94 20.10 -25.32
CA GLY A 507 27.65 18.88 -24.97
C GLY A 507 28.77 19.06 -23.93
N GLY A 508 28.82 18.12 -22.99
CA GLY A 508 29.95 17.88 -22.09
C GLY A 508 30.30 19.04 -21.16
N LEU A 509 29.69 19.08 -19.97
CA LEU A 509 30.22 19.88 -18.86
C LEU A 509 30.85 18.94 -17.83
N SER A 510 32.18 19.00 -17.79
CA SER A 510 33.02 18.50 -16.70
C SER A 510 32.59 19.12 -15.37
N GLY A 511 32.58 18.32 -14.31
CA GLY A 511 32.11 18.74 -13.00
C GLY A 511 32.91 19.91 -12.44
N ASP A 512 32.22 21.01 -12.11
CA ASP A 512 32.68 22.07 -11.21
C ASP A 512 31.51 22.94 -10.66
N HIS A 513 30.27 22.46 -10.68
CA HIS A 513 29.09 23.25 -10.23
C HIS A 513 28.62 22.99 -8.79
N LEU A 514 29.45 22.37 -7.95
CA LEU A 514 29.20 22.21 -6.52
C LEU A 514 30.10 23.18 -5.75
N ARG A 515 29.53 24.26 -5.21
CA ARG A 515 30.23 25.06 -4.19
C ARG A 515 29.93 24.45 -2.82
N GLN A 516 31.00 24.07 -2.12
CA GLN A 516 30.97 23.59 -0.73
C GLN A 516 30.45 24.66 0.21
#